data_AF-A0A3B9J742-F1
#
_entry.id   AF-A0A3B9J742-F1
#
_cell.length_a   1.000
_cell.length_b   1.000
_cell.length_c   1.000
_cell.angle_alpha   90.00
_cell.angle_beta   90.00
_cell.angle_gamma   90.00
#
_symmetry.space_group_name_H-M   'P 1'
#
loop_
_entity.id
_entity.type
_entity.pdbx_description
1 polymer ?
#
loop_
_entity_poly.entity_id
_entity_poly.type
_entity_poly.pdbx_seq_one_letter_code
_entity_poly.pdbx_strand_id
1 'polypeptide(L)'
;QQIMSFWVALDAVTVESGGLEFIQGSHAWDIWYQPETFGKTSGHGEYERNPDYVDIPDIEAARDHYEIISWDLEPGDVYAFHAMTVHGAGGNLRSDVRRRGYTVRYCGDDAVYDTRKGTQGHLRSDTHDDGDQLDSDQYPLVWSSN
;
A
#
# COMPACT_ATOMS: atom_id res chain seq x y z
N GLN A 1 -4.09 -12.45 -8.24
CA GLN A 1 -4.74 -11.44 -7.41
C GLN A 1 -4.51 -10.09 -8.02
N GLN A 2 -5.53 -9.57 -8.70
CA GLN A 2 -5.52 -8.25 -9.31
C GLN A 2 -5.85 -7.23 -8.24
N ILE A 3 -4.83 -6.73 -7.52
CA ILE A 3 -5.05 -5.73 -6.46
C ILE A 3 -4.22 -4.49 -6.77
N MET A 4 -4.90 -3.37 -6.92
CA MET A 4 -4.31 -2.08 -7.26
C MET A 4 -4.57 -1.06 -6.15
N SER A 5 -3.52 -0.40 -5.70
CA SER A 5 -3.60 0.77 -4.83
C SER A 5 -3.57 2.04 -5.67
N PHE A 6 -4.49 2.95 -5.38
CA PHE A 6 -4.54 4.28 -5.95
C PHE A 6 -4.29 5.29 -4.84
N TRP A 7 -3.18 6.01 -4.94
CA TRP A 7 -2.80 7.08 -4.02
C TRP A 7 -2.98 8.42 -4.72
N VAL A 8 -3.91 9.24 -4.25
CA VAL A 8 -4.25 10.54 -4.82
C VAL A 8 -3.56 11.65 -4.03
N ALA A 9 -2.82 12.51 -4.72
CA ALA A 9 -2.20 13.69 -4.15
C ALA A 9 -3.26 14.76 -3.83
N LEU A 10 -3.30 15.25 -2.59
CA LEU A 10 -4.18 16.36 -2.19
C LEU A 10 -3.42 17.68 -2.00
N ASP A 11 -2.10 17.62 -2.07
CA ASP A 11 -1.15 18.73 -2.01
C ASP A 11 -0.10 18.52 -3.11
N ALA A 12 0.71 19.54 -3.40
CA ALA A 12 1.90 19.33 -4.23
C ALA A 12 2.88 18.43 -3.46
N VAL A 13 3.42 17.41 -4.13
CA VAL A 13 4.29 16.41 -3.52
C VAL A 13 5.55 16.21 -4.34
N THR A 14 6.68 16.38 -3.68
CA THR A 14 8.01 15.97 -4.15
C THR A 14 8.59 14.93 -3.20
N VAL A 15 9.71 14.30 -3.58
CA VAL A 15 10.48 13.38 -2.70
C VAL A 15 10.80 14.05 -1.36
N GLU A 16 11.26 15.32 -1.35
CA GLU A 16 11.58 16.06 -0.12
C GLU A 16 10.37 16.27 0.80
N SER A 17 9.17 16.39 0.22
CA SER A 17 7.92 16.52 0.99
C SER A 17 7.34 15.18 1.44
N GLY A 18 8.04 14.06 1.18
CA GLY A 18 7.61 12.70 1.49
C GLY A 18 6.82 12.03 0.37
N GLY A 19 7.19 12.25 -0.89
CA GLY A 19 6.66 11.51 -2.04
C GLY A 19 6.87 10.00 -1.92
N LEU A 20 5.96 9.23 -2.53
CA LEU A 20 6.13 7.78 -2.62
C LEU A 20 7.23 7.45 -3.63
N GLU A 21 8.13 6.57 -3.22
CA GLU A 21 9.13 5.94 -4.04
C GLU A 21 8.77 4.47 -4.26
N PHE A 22 9.11 3.92 -5.41
CA PHE A 22 8.79 2.55 -5.82
C PHE A 22 10.03 1.85 -6.34
N ILE A 23 10.19 0.56 -6.04
CA ILE A 23 11.20 -0.27 -6.72
C ILE A 23 10.59 -0.83 -7.99
N GLN A 24 11.14 -0.43 -9.14
CA GLN A 24 10.66 -0.86 -10.45
C GLN A 24 10.66 -2.39 -10.56
N GLY A 25 9.53 -2.96 -11.02
CA GLY A 25 9.41 -4.42 -11.24
C GLY A 25 9.25 -5.27 -9.97
N SER A 26 9.32 -4.70 -8.77
CA SER A 26 9.30 -5.46 -7.51
C SER A 26 8.03 -6.28 -7.25
N HIS A 27 6.90 -5.88 -7.85
CA HIS A 27 5.65 -6.65 -7.81
C HIS A 27 5.76 -8.07 -8.39
N ALA A 28 6.78 -8.35 -9.20
CA ALA A 28 7.03 -9.65 -9.82
C ALA A 28 8.05 -10.50 -9.06
N TRP A 29 8.55 -10.07 -7.89
CA TRP A 29 9.56 -10.81 -7.12
C TRP A 29 9.03 -12.08 -6.47
N ASP A 30 7.71 -12.23 -6.35
CA ASP A 30 7.06 -13.36 -5.67
C ASP A 30 7.53 -13.53 -4.21
N ILE A 31 7.72 -12.39 -3.52
CA ILE A 31 8.12 -12.33 -2.11
C ILE A 31 7.02 -11.62 -1.33
N TRP A 32 6.59 -12.24 -0.23
CA TRP A 32 5.70 -11.63 0.74
C TRP A 32 6.52 -11.02 1.87
N TYR A 33 6.53 -9.68 1.93
CA TYR A 33 7.17 -8.96 3.02
C TYR A 33 6.21 -8.77 4.20
N GLN A 34 6.73 -8.86 5.42
CA GLN A 34 5.97 -8.55 6.62
C GLN A 34 5.55 -7.07 6.61
N PRO A 35 4.26 -6.76 6.77
CA PRO A 35 3.83 -5.38 6.92
C PRO A 35 4.35 -4.76 8.22
N GLU A 36 4.84 -3.53 8.12
CA GLU A 36 5.31 -2.74 9.25
C GLU A 36 4.39 -1.54 9.51
N THR A 37 4.39 -1.07 10.75
CA THR A 37 3.69 0.15 11.14
C THR A 37 4.43 1.39 10.65
N PHE A 38 3.76 2.26 9.89
CA PHE A 38 4.36 3.49 9.39
C PHE A 38 4.49 4.54 10.50
N GLY A 39 5.72 4.74 10.97
CA GLY A 39 6.06 5.76 11.96
C GLY A 39 5.59 5.45 13.38
N LYS A 40 6.16 6.17 14.36
CA LYS A 40 5.91 5.95 15.79
C LYS A 40 4.49 6.37 16.26
N THR A 41 3.67 6.90 15.35
CA THR A 41 2.35 7.49 15.63
C THR A 41 1.21 6.73 14.98
N SER A 42 1.45 5.54 14.40
CA SER A 42 0.35 4.70 13.92
C SER A 42 -0.55 4.37 15.12
N GLY A 43 -1.80 4.84 15.12
CA GLY A 43 -2.76 4.64 16.21
C GLY A 43 -3.24 3.19 16.39
N HIS A 44 -2.52 2.23 15.83
CA HIS A 44 -2.86 0.80 15.80
C HIS A 44 -1.60 -0.01 16.16
N GLY A 45 -1.81 -1.15 16.83
CA GLY A 45 -0.72 -2.02 17.27
C GLY A 45 0.05 -2.69 16.12
N GLU A 46 1.09 -3.42 16.47
CA GLU A 46 1.90 -4.18 15.51
C GLU A 46 1.06 -5.22 14.77
N TYR A 47 1.45 -5.52 13.53
CA TYR A 47 0.87 -6.61 12.76
C TYR A 47 1.23 -7.96 13.38
N GLU A 48 0.28 -8.90 13.36
CA GLU A 48 0.61 -10.29 13.69
C GLU A 48 1.64 -10.82 12.67
N ARG A 49 2.72 -11.42 13.17
CA ARG A 49 3.76 -12.03 12.34
C ARG A 49 3.20 -13.21 11.56
N ASN A 50 3.42 -13.22 10.25
CA ASN A 50 3.14 -14.37 9.41
C ASN A 50 4.43 -15.19 9.20
N PRO A 51 4.45 -16.49 9.53
CA PRO A 51 5.65 -17.32 9.36
C PRO A 51 6.10 -17.50 7.90
N ASP A 52 5.20 -17.27 6.94
CA ASP A 52 5.50 -17.37 5.51
C ASP A 52 6.06 -16.06 4.93
N TYR A 53 6.12 -14.99 5.72
CA TYR A 53 6.58 -13.66 5.29
C TYR A 53 8.01 -13.41 5.76
N VAL A 54 8.75 -12.63 4.98
CA VAL A 54 10.12 -12.21 5.30
C VAL A 54 10.16 -10.72 5.63
N ASP A 55 11.17 -10.30 6.39
CA ASP A 55 11.36 -8.88 6.67
C ASP A 55 11.78 -8.14 5.41
N ILE A 56 11.32 -6.90 5.26
CA ILE A 56 11.79 -6.06 4.16
C ILE A 56 13.28 -5.73 4.42
N PRO A 57 14.16 -5.86 3.41
CA PRO A 57 15.54 -5.45 3.58
C PRO A 57 15.64 -3.94 3.83
N ASP A 58 16.75 -3.50 4.41
CA ASP A 58 17.05 -2.07 4.56
C ASP A 58 17.32 -1.45 3.17
N ILE A 59 16.24 -1.01 2.52
CA ILE A 59 16.29 -0.41 1.18
C ILE A 59 17.13 0.87 1.19
N GLU A 60 17.07 1.65 2.27
CA GLU A 60 17.80 2.91 2.38
C GLU A 60 19.31 2.70 2.46
N ALA A 61 19.77 1.65 3.13
CA ALA A 61 21.19 1.30 3.19
C ALA A 61 21.74 0.70 1.88
N ALA A 62 20.88 0.28 0.95
CA ALA A 62 21.25 -0.44 -0.26
C ALA A 62 20.56 0.11 -1.53
N ARG A 63 20.29 1.42 -1.58
CA ARG A 63 19.53 2.06 -2.67
C ARG A 63 20.16 1.83 -4.05
N ASP A 64 21.48 1.68 -4.13
CA ASP A 64 22.23 1.43 -5.36
C ASP A 64 21.99 0.02 -5.95
N HIS A 65 21.41 -0.90 -5.17
CA HIS A 65 20.99 -2.22 -5.66
C HIS A 65 19.61 -2.21 -6.34
N TYR A 66 18.88 -1.09 -6.29
CA TYR A 66 17.49 -1.02 -6.73
C TYR A 66 17.29 0.12 -7.72
N GLU A 67 16.47 -0.12 -8.75
CA GLU A 67 15.95 0.97 -9.59
C GLU A 67 14.74 1.59 -8.89
N ILE A 68 15.02 2.63 -8.10
CA ILE A 68 14.03 3.39 -7.35
C ILE A 68 13.52 4.54 -8.20
N ILE A 69 12.20 4.59 -8.40
CA ILE A 69 11.53 5.60 -9.22
C ILE A 69 10.48 6.37 -8.39
N SER A 70 10.34 7.64 -8.70
CA SER A 70 9.36 8.56 -8.11
C SER A 70 9.09 9.69 -9.10
N TRP A 71 7.94 10.35 -8.93
CA TRP A 71 7.54 11.52 -9.68
C TRP A 71 7.13 12.64 -8.73
N ASP A 72 7.25 13.89 -9.19
CA ASP A 72 6.61 15.01 -8.53
C ASP A 72 5.15 15.05 -8.95
N LEU A 73 4.25 15.33 -8.00
CA LEU A 73 2.81 15.31 -8.19
C LEU A 73 2.19 16.67 -7.87
N GLU A 74 1.22 17.07 -8.68
CA GLU A 74 0.30 18.16 -8.40
C GLU A 74 -0.99 17.65 -7.71
N PRO A 75 -1.74 18.49 -6.99
CA PRO A 75 -3.02 18.09 -6.42
C PRO A 75 -3.97 17.54 -7.49
N GLY A 76 -4.45 16.31 -7.29
CA GLY A 76 -5.30 15.58 -8.23
C GLY A 76 -4.56 14.49 -9.02
N ASP A 77 -3.23 14.51 -9.04
CA ASP A 77 -2.46 13.42 -9.64
C ASP A 77 -2.58 12.13 -8.81
N VAL A 78 -2.41 11.00 -9.50
CA VAL A 78 -2.64 9.67 -8.92
C VAL A 78 -1.49 8.73 -9.24
N TYR A 79 -0.97 8.08 -8.20
CA TYR A 79 -0.21 6.86 -8.36
C TYR A 79 -1.14 5.66 -8.38
N ALA A 80 -1.05 4.84 -9.43
CA ALA A 80 -1.69 3.54 -9.49
C ALA A 80 -0.60 2.46 -9.53
N PHE A 81 -0.59 1.56 -8.54
CA PHE A 81 0.43 0.53 -8.41
C PHE A 81 -0.12 -0.77 -7.83
N HIS A 82 0.50 -1.88 -8.20
CA HIS A 82 0.13 -3.21 -7.74
C HIS A 82 0.40 -3.39 -6.24
N ALA A 83 -0.43 -4.14 -5.52
CA ALA A 83 -0.30 -4.35 -4.07
C ALA A 83 1.05 -4.97 -3.64
N MET A 84 1.69 -5.73 -4.53
CA MET A 84 3.00 -6.36 -4.29
C MET A 84 4.18 -5.45 -4.64
N THR A 85 3.97 -4.26 -5.21
CA THR A 85 5.07 -3.33 -5.48
C THR A 85 5.67 -2.86 -4.16
N VAL A 86 6.97 -3.05 -3.98
CA VAL A 86 7.71 -2.47 -2.85
C VAL A 86 7.73 -0.96 -3.02
N HIS A 87 7.20 -0.27 -2.03
CA HIS A 87 7.07 1.18 -2.02
C HIS A 87 7.27 1.73 -0.61
N GLY A 88 7.74 2.97 -0.52
CA GLY A 88 7.98 3.66 0.73
C GLY A 88 7.91 5.17 0.53
N ALA A 89 7.96 5.92 1.62
CA ALA A 89 8.12 7.37 1.57
C ALA A 89 9.02 7.81 2.72
N GLY A 90 9.92 8.75 2.43
CA GLY A 90 10.66 9.46 3.46
C GLY A 90 9.75 10.33 4.32
N GLY A 91 10.31 10.83 5.43
CA GLY A 91 9.66 11.88 6.22
C GLY A 91 9.53 13.17 5.40
N ASN A 92 8.51 13.97 5.69
CA ASN A 92 8.40 15.31 5.11
C ASN A 92 9.48 16.22 5.71
N LEU A 93 10.48 16.59 4.90
CA LEU A 93 11.60 17.43 5.30
C LEU A 93 11.28 18.93 5.19
N ARG A 94 10.11 19.28 4.64
CA ARG A 94 9.66 20.66 4.49
C ARG A 94 8.74 21.07 5.63
N SER A 95 9.00 22.25 6.18
CA SER A 95 8.18 22.86 7.24
C SER A 95 7.03 23.72 6.72
N ASP A 96 7.03 24.05 5.43
CA ASP A 96 6.11 25.01 4.81
C ASP A 96 5.02 24.35 3.95
N VAL A 97 5.11 23.04 3.72
CA VAL A 97 4.09 22.26 3.00
C VAL A 97 3.63 21.07 3.84
N ARG A 98 2.34 20.77 3.76
CA ARG A 98 1.78 19.51 4.24
C ARG A 98 1.75 18.51 3.09
N ARG A 99 1.82 17.22 3.42
CA ARG A 99 1.65 16.12 2.47
C ARG A 99 0.42 15.31 2.88
N ARG A 100 -0.71 15.57 2.25
CA ARG A 100 -1.93 14.77 2.39
C ARG A 100 -2.11 13.87 1.17
N GLY A 101 -2.45 12.62 1.44
CA GLY A 101 -2.80 11.64 0.43
C GLY A 101 -4.10 10.95 0.78
N TYR A 102 -4.85 10.57 -0.24
CA TYR A 102 -6.00 9.68 -0.09
C TYR A 102 -5.69 8.36 -0.80
N THR A 103 -5.88 7.24 -0.12
CA THR A 103 -5.62 5.91 -0.68
C THR A 103 -6.89 5.10 -0.74
N VAL A 104 -7.17 4.55 -1.92
CA VAL A 104 -8.22 3.55 -2.14
C VAL A 104 -7.58 2.33 -2.81
N ARG A 105 -8.09 1.14 -2.50
CA ARG A 105 -7.67 -0.10 -3.18
C ARG A 105 -8.85 -0.67 -3.95
N TYR A 106 -8.55 -1.12 -5.15
CA TYR A 106 -9.47 -1.89 -5.98
C TYR A 106 -8.93 -3.29 -6.12
N CYS A 107 -9.82 -4.26 -6.11
CA CYS A 107 -9.50 -5.64 -6.39
C CYS A 107 -10.35 -6.14 -7.57
N GLY A 108 -9.80 -7.06 -8.35
CA GLY A 108 -10.56 -7.78 -9.35
C GLY A 108 -11.34 -8.96 -8.74
N ASP A 109 -12.13 -9.60 -9.58
CA ASP A 109 -13.01 -10.71 -9.21
C ASP A 109 -12.27 -11.97 -8.71
N ASP A 110 -10.93 -12.00 -8.84
CA ASP A 110 -10.09 -13.09 -8.34
C ASP A 110 -9.75 -12.96 -6.84
N ALA A 111 -10.00 -11.78 -6.25
CA ALA A 111 -9.73 -11.49 -4.85
C ALA A 111 -10.85 -11.97 -3.93
N VAL A 112 -10.45 -12.49 -2.78
CA VAL A 112 -11.35 -12.99 -1.74
C VAL A 112 -10.99 -12.37 -0.39
N TYR A 113 -11.95 -12.34 0.51
CA TYR A 113 -11.73 -11.99 1.90
C TYR A 113 -10.79 -12.99 2.58
N ASP A 114 -9.86 -12.49 3.38
CA ASP A 114 -8.77 -13.30 3.96
C ASP A 114 -8.27 -12.66 5.26
N THR A 115 -8.41 -13.40 6.36
CA THR A 115 -8.01 -12.99 7.70
C THR A 115 -6.68 -13.59 8.15
N ARG A 116 -5.84 -14.05 7.22
CA ARG A 116 -4.49 -14.58 7.53
C ARG A 116 -3.66 -13.62 8.39
N LYS A 117 -2.64 -14.16 9.03
CA LYS A 117 -1.63 -13.38 9.77
C LYS A 117 -0.97 -12.36 8.85
N GLY A 118 -0.64 -11.19 9.38
CA GLY A 118 -0.14 -10.06 8.61
C GLY A 118 -1.23 -9.14 8.03
N THR A 119 -2.51 -9.41 8.28
CA THR A 119 -3.62 -8.47 7.99
C THR A 119 -3.90 -7.56 9.19
N GLN A 120 -4.49 -6.38 8.94
CA GLN A 120 -4.89 -5.48 10.04
C GLN A 120 -6.18 -5.96 10.70
N GLY A 121 -6.07 -6.53 11.90
CA GLY A 121 -7.19 -7.12 12.62
C GLY A 121 -8.39 -6.18 12.85
N HIS A 122 -8.15 -4.88 13.08
CA HIS A 122 -9.21 -3.91 13.35
C HIS A 122 -9.99 -3.45 12.10
N LEU A 123 -9.54 -3.84 10.90
CA LEU A 123 -10.22 -3.57 9.63
C LEU A 123 -11.00 -4.79 9.12
N ARG A 124 -11.00 -5.89 9.87
CA ARG A 124 -11.73 -7.11 9.52
C ARG A 124 -13.24 -6.83 9.53
N SER A 125 -13.92 -7.44 8.57
CA SER A 125 -15.37 -7.47 8.54
C SER A 125 -15.90 -8.55 9.48
N ASP A 126 -16.95 -8.23 10.22
CA ASP A 126 -17.67 -9.19 11.06
C ASP A 126 -18.71 -10.01 10.26
N THR A 127 -18.86 -9.73 8.96
CA THR A 127 -19.91 -10.32 8.10
C THR A 127 -19.37 -11.13 6.93
N HIS A 128 -18.05 -11.34 6.83
CA HIS A 128 -17.41 -12.12 5.77
C HIS A 128 -16.58 -13.24 6.39
N ASP A 129 -16.64 -14.40 5.76
CA ASP A 129 -15.79 -15.56 6.05
C ASP A 129 -14.61 -15.61 5.07
N ASP A 130 -13.51 -16.26 5.48
CA ASP A 130 -12.34 -16.45 4.60
C ASP A 130 -12.75 -17.18 3.30
N GLY A 131 -12.42 -16.58 2.16
CA GLY A 131 -12.80 -17.09 0.83
C GLY A 131 -14.03 -16.42 0.20
N ASP A 132 -14.76 -15.59 0.94
CA ASP A 132 -15.89 -14.84 0.40
C ASP A 132 -15.45 -13.82 -0.67
N GLN A 133 -16.33 -13.56 -1.63
CA GLN A 133 -16.12 -12.50 -2.61
C GLN A 133 -16.24 -11.11 -1.96
N LEU A 134 -15.52 -10.14 -2.53
CA LEU A 134 -15.53 -8.75 -2.08
C LEU A 134 -16.52 -7.92 -2.91
N ASP A 135 -17.81 -8.22 -2.79
CA ASP A 135 -18.91 -7.62 -3.57
C ASP A 135 -20.13 -7.16 -2.74
N SER A 136 -19.92 -6.89 -1.45
CA SER A 136 -20.96 -6.50 -0.48
C SER A 136 -21.07 -4.98 -0.26
N ASP A 137 -21.99 -4.53 0.60
CA ASP A 137 -22.08 -3.10 0.98
C ASP A 137 -20.77 -2.54 1.58
N GLN A 138 -19.98 -3.37 2.26
CA GLN A 138 -18.67 -2.96 2.82
C GLN A 138 -17.56 -2.99 1.76
N TYR A 139 -17.69 -3.85 0.75
CA TYR A 139 -16.77 -4.00 -0.38
C TYR A 139 -17.54 -3.83 -1.70
N PRO A 140 -18.01 -2.62 -2.00
CA PRO A 140 -19.00 -2.43 -3.06
C PRO A 140 -18.39 -2.69 -4.44
N LEU A 141 -19.15 -3.41 -5.28
CA LEU A 141 -18.83 -3.57 -6.69
C LEU A 141 -18.84 -2.20 -7.39
N VAL A 142 -17.69 -1.81 -7.95
CA VAL A 142 -17.52 -0.50 -8.59
C VAL A 142 -17.80 -0.55 -10.10
N TRP A 143 -17.58 -1.70 -10.73
CA TRP A 143 -17.78 -1.88 -12.16
C TRP A 143 -18.03 -3.35 -12.50
N SER A 144 -18.89 -3.60 -13.49
CA SER A 144 -19.06 -4.91 -14.12
C SER A 144 -19.09 -4.76 -15.63
N SER A 145 -18.46 -5.69 -16.35
CA SER A 145 -18.72 -5.87 -17.78
C SER A 145 -20.04 -6.62 -17.95
N ASN A 146 -21.05 -5.95 -18.51
CA ASN A 146 -22.25 -6.63 -19.03
C ASN A 146 -21.91 -7.51 -20.24
#